data_AF-A0A653SCX0-F1
#
_entry.id   AF-A0A653SCX0-F1
#
_cell.length_a   1.000
_cell.length_b   1.000
_cell.length_c   1.000
_cell.angle_alpha   90.00
_cell.angle_beta   90.00
_cell.angle_gamma   90.00
#
_symmetry.space_group_name_H-M   'P 1'
#
loop_
_entity.id
_entity.type
_entity.pdbx_description
1 polymer ?
#
loop_
_entity_poly.entity_id
_entity_poly.type
_entity_poly.pdbx_seq_one_letter_code
_entity_poly.pdbx_strand_id
1 'polypeptide(L)' 'MELLIGSVVAGVAVLIGVLVIVKRKALSKLMEGSQQARFGKTGTKLMGRPEPGYMVVVGLGAVLIGVAIAIVLLTR' A
#
# COMPACT_ATOMS: atom_id res chain seq x y z
N MET A 1 -17.21 11.55 18.33
CA MET A 1 -17.08 11.17 16.90
C MET A 1 -15.63 10.89 16.49
N GLU A 2 -14.65 11.63 17.02
CA GLU A 2 -13.23 11.49 16.63
C GLU A 2 -12.65 10.08 16.89
N LEU A 3 -12.97 9.45 18.03
CA LEU A 3 -12.55 8.07 18.34
C LEU A 3 -13.10 7.03 17.36
N LEU A 4 -14.36 7.17 16.92
CA LEU A 4 -14.97 6.28 15.93
C LEU A 4 -14.33 6.45 14.55
N ILE A 5 -14.11 7.70 14.13
CA ILE A 5 -13.49 8.01 12.84
C ILE A 5 -12.03 7.52 12.84
N GLY A 6 -11.27 7.80 13.91
CA GLY A 6 -9.89 7.35 14.05
C GLY A 6 -9.75 5.83 14.05
N SER A 7 -10.65 5.12 14.72
CA SER A 7 -10.72 3.64 14.73
C SER A 7 -10.92 3.08 13.32
N VAL A 8 -11.87 3.64 12.57
CA VAL A 8 -12.14 3.22 11.19
C VAL A 8 -10.92 3.48 10.29
N VAL A 9 -10.30 4.66 10.41
CA VAL A 9 -9.10 5.02 9.62
C VAL A 9 -7.93 4.08 9.93
N ALA A 10 -7.70 3.75 11.21
CA ALA A 10 -6.66 2.81 11.62
C ALA A 10 -6.90 1.42 11.02
N GLY A 11 -8.12 0.90 11.12
CA GLY A 11 -8.50 -0.40 10.55
C GLY A 11 -8.33 -0.44 9.04
N VAL A 12 -8.78 0.59 8.33
CA VAL A 12 -8.63 0.70 6.87
C VAL A 12 -7.16 0.72 6.46
N ALA A 13 -6.31 1.48 7.15
CA ALA A 13 -4.88 1.55 6.86
C ALA A 13 -4.19 0.19 7.01
N VAL A 14 -4.50 -0.55 8.08
CA VAL A 14 -3.99 -1.91 8.30
C VAL A 14 -4.47 -2.87 7.21
N LEU A 15 -5.77 -2.84 6.88
CA LEU A 15 -6.34 -3.71 5.85
C LEU A 15 -5.72 -3.47 4.47
N ILE A 16 -5.51 -2.19 4.09
CA ILE A 16 -4.83 -1.83 2.85
C ILE A 16 -3.39 -2.35 2.87
N GLY A 17 -2.65 -2.15 3.96
CA GLY A 17 -1.28 -2.64 4.10
C GLY A 17 -1.18 -4.17 3.93
N VAL A 18 -2.08 -4.92 4.57
CA VAL A 18 -2.15 -6.38 4.46
C VAL A 18 -2.51 -6.81 3.03
N LEU A 19 -3.50 -6.17 2.39
CA LEU A 19 -3.88 -6.44 1.01
C LEU A 19 -2.71 -6.22 0.06
N VAL A 20 -1.96 -5.12 0.23
CA VAL A 20 -0.77 -4.82 -0.58
C VAL A 20 0.29 -5.91 -0.43
N ILE A 21 0.54 -6.41 0.79
CA ILE A 21 1.52 -7.48 1.03
C ILE A 21 1.07 -8.81 0.41
N VAL A 22 -0.20 -9.19 0.61
CA VAL A 22 -0.74 -10.48 0.16
C VAL A 22 -0.93 -10.51 -1.36
N LYS A 23 -1.45 -9.42 -1.94
CA LYS A 23 -1.71 -9.29 -3.38
C LYS A 23 -0.57 -8.60 -4.13
N ARG A 24 0.61 -8.47 -3.52
CA ARG A 24 1.80 -7.80 -4.11
C ARG A 24 2.08 -8.21 -5.55
N LYS A 25 2.01 -9.50 -5.88
CA LYS A 25 2.29 -9.99 -7.25
C LYS A 25 1.21 -9.53 -8.25
N ALA A 26 -0.05 -9.51 -7.83
CA ALA A 26 -1.16 -9.07 -8.68
C ALA A 26 -1.11 -7.55 -8.88
N LEU A 27 -0.84 -6.78 -7.83
CA LEU A 27 -0.66 -5.33 -7.90
C LEU A 27 0.54 -4.97 -8.78
N SER A 28 1.65 -5.69 -8.65
CA SER A 28 2.85 -5.47 -9.48
C SER A 28 2.56 -5.66 -10.96
N LYS A 29 1.83 -6.72 -11.33
CA LYS A 29 1.40 -6.95 -12.72
C LYS A 29 0.44 -5.88 -13.22
N LEU A 30 -0.45 -5.39 -12.36
CA LEU A 30 -1.41 -4.34 -12.70
C LEU A 30 -0.68 -3.00 -12.92
N MET A 31 0.35 -2.72 -12.12
CA MET A 31 1.26 -1.59 -12.34
C MET A 31 2.08 -1.72 -13.63
N GLU A 32 2.60 -2.91 -13.95
CA GLU A 32 3.27 -3.13 -15.24
C GLU A 32 2.33 -2.84 -16.42
N GLY A 33 1.09 -3.35 -16.35
CA GLY A 33 0.08 -3.11 -17.37
C GLY A 33 -0.27 -1.63 -17.52
N SER A 34 -0.42 -0.91 -16.40
CA SER A 34 -0.75 0.52 -16.43
C SER A 34 0.42 1.39 -16.88
N GLN A 35 1.65 1.07 -16.47
CA GLN A 35 2.85 1.75 -16.97
C GLN A 35 3.04 1.50 -18.46
N GLN A 36 2.78 0.28 -18.95
CA GLN A 36 2.89 -0.03 -20.37
C GLN A 36 1.81 0.71 -21.19
N ALA A 37 0.58 0.82 -20.67
CA ALA A 37 -0.48 1.58 -21.32
C ALA A 37 -0.19 3.08 -21.37
N ARG A 38 0.46 3.64 -20.35
CA ARG A 38 0.72 5.08 -20.23
C ARG A 38 2.02 5.55 -20.90
N PHE A 39 3.07 4.73 -20.85
CA PHE A 39 4.42 5.10 -21.29
C PHE A 39 4.94 4.25 -22.47
N GLY A 40 4.12 3.31 -22.97
CA GLY A 40 4.54 2.34 -23.98
C GLY A 40 5.62 1.38 -23.46
N LYS A 41 6.07 0.48 -24.33
CA LYS A 41 7.06 -0.56 -24.01
C LYS A 41 8.45 0.00 -23.70
N THR A 42 8.79 1.13 -24.32
CA THR A 42 10.10 1.79 -24.15
C THR A 42 10.17 2.58 -22.84
N GLY A 43 9.11 3.31 -22.49
CA GLY A 43 9.04 4.05 -21.23
C GLY A 43 8.96 3.15 -19.99
N THR A 44 8.29 2.00 -20.09
CA THR A 44 8.31 0.98 -19.02
C THR A 44 9.70 0.42 -18.75
N LYS A 45 10.54 0.29 -19.79
CA LYS A 45 11.91 -0.22 -19.66
C LYS A 45 12.84 0.78 -18.94
N LEU A 46 12.56 2.08 -19.07
CA LEU A 46 13.30 3.16 -18.40
C LEU A 46 12.86 3.37 -16.95
N MET A 47 11.58 3.13 -16.60
CA MET A 47 11.07 3.30 -15.24
C MET A 47 11.46 2.17 -14.27
N GLY A 48 12.11 1.11 -14.77
CA GLY A 48 12.37 -0.09 -13.99
C GLY A 48 11.11 -0.95 -13.83
N ARG A 49 11.29 -2.28 -13.75
CA ARG A 49 10.16 -3.17 -13.48
C ARG A 49 9.70 -2.95 -12.03
N PRO A 50 8.39 -2.87 -11.76
CA PRO A 50 7.91 -2.83 -10.39
C PRO A 50 8.33 -4.12 -9.70
N GLU A 51 9.25 -4.02 -8.74
CA GLU A 51 9.69 -5.17 -7.99
C GLU A 51 8.71 -5.46 -6.85
N PRO A 52 8.27 -6.70 -6.68
CA PRO A 52 7.35 -7.07 -5.62
C PRO A 52 7.92 -6.83 -4.21
N GLY A 53 9.24 -6.64 -4.08
CA GLY A 53 9.90 -6.26 -2.83
C GLY A 53 9.50 -4.87 -2.34
N TYR A 54 9.44 -3.87 -3.22
CA TYR A 54 9.04 -2.50 -2.84
C TYR A 54 7.58 -2.46 -2.35
N MET A 55 6.70 -3.28 -2.93
CA MET A 55 5.31 -3.38 -2.46
C MET A 55 5.21 -3.93 -1.04
N VAL A 56 6.10 -4.83 -0.63
CA VAL A 56 6.14 -5.33 0.75
C VAL A 56 6.53 -4.22 1.71
N VAL A 57 7.53 -3.39 1.35
CA VAL A 57 7.97 -2.24 2.17
C VAL A 57 6.83 -1.23 2.32
N VAL A 58 6.15 -0.88 1.23
CA VAL A 58 5.00 0.04 1.25
C VAL A 58 3.86 -0.53 2.09
N GLY A 59 3.53 -1.81 1.92
CA GLY A 59 2.49 -2.47 2.71
C GLY A 59 2.81 -2.51 4.20
N LEU A 60 4.05 -2.84 4.57
CA LEU A 60 4.54 -2.78 5.96
C LEU A 60 4.42 -1.37 6.54
N GLY A 61 4.82 -0.35 5.78
CA GLY A 61 4.68 1.05 6.19
C GLY A 61 3.22 1.42 6.49
N ALA A 62 2.29 1.03 5.62
CA ALA A 62 0.86 1.27 5.82
C ALA A 62 0.31 0.57 7.09
N VAL A 63 0.73 -0.67 7.34
CA VAL A 63 0.37 -1.39 8.59
C VAL A 63 0.89 -0.66 9.81
N LEU A 64 2.17 -0.26 9.82
CA LEU A 64 2.79 0.43 10.95
C LEU A 64 2.11 1.78 11.25
N ILE A 65 1.72 2.53 10.21
CA ILE A 65 0.97 3.79 10.37
C ILE A 65 -0.39 3.51 11.01
N GLY A 66 -1.13 2.50 10.53
CA GLY A 66 -2.43 2.13 11.10
C GLY A 66 -2.32 1.72 12.57
N VAL A 67 -1.29 0.94 12.92
CA VAL A 67 -1.00 0.55 14.30
C VAL A 67 -0.65 1.77 15.16
N ALA A 68 0.17 2.69 14.66
CA ALA A 68 0.53 3.91 15.39
C ALA A 68 -0.70 4.77 15.70
N ILE A 69 -1.62 4.93 14.74
CA ILE A 69 -2.89 5.65 14.94
C ILE A 69 -3.73 4.96 16.01
N ALA A 70 -3.84 3.63 15.98
CA ALA A 70 -4.58 2.87 16.98
C ALA A 70 -3.99 3.04 18.39
N ILE A 71 -2.65 3.00 18.53
CA ILE A 71 -1.97 3.23 19.81
C ILE A 71 -2.27 4.64 20.32
N VAL A 72 -2.14 5.66 19.47
CA VAL A 72 -2.42 7.06 19.85
C VAL A 72 -3.85 7.20 20.35
N LEU A 73 -4.83 6.58 19.68
CA LEU A 73 -6.24 6.62 20.09
C LEU A 73 -6.52 5.87 21.40
N LEU A 74 -5.75 4.83 21.73
CA LEU A 74 -5.89 4.11 23.00
C LEU A 74 -5.24 4.85 24.17
N THR A 75 -4.25 5.69 23.89
CA THR A 75 -3.51 6.47 24.91
C THR A 75 -4.08 7.87 25.16
N ARG A 76 -5.13 8.27 24.45
CA ARG A 76 -5.84 9.54 24.63
C ARG A 76 -7.26 9.30 25.10
#